data_AF-A0A959EUY3-F1
#
_entry.id   AF-A0A959EUY3-F1
#
_cell.length_a   1.000
_cell.length_b   1.000
_cell.length_c   1.000
_cell.angle_alpha   90.00
_cell.angle_beta   90.00
_cell.angle_gamma   90.00
#
_symmetry.space_group_name_H-M   'P 1'
#
loop_
_entity.id
_entity.type
_entity.pdbx_description
1 polymer ?
#
loop_
_entity_poly.entity_id
_entity_poly.type
_entity_poly.pdbx_seq_one_letter_code
_entity_poly.pdbx_strand_id
1 'polypeptide(L)' 'CLSKARYGIAWGAIGAAMDCYDSALRYSLERTQFGKPIGQFQLTQKKLAEMITEITKAQLLTWRLGTLANEGKATP' A
#
# COMPACT_ATOMS: atom_id res chain seq x y z
N CYS A 1 16.93 16.98 -10.18
CA CYS A 1 15.48 17.29 -10.26
C CYS A 1 14.64 15.99 -10.26
N LEU A 2 14.82 15.10 -11.25
CA LEU A 2 14.00 13.90 -11.43
C LEU A 2 13.95 12.92 -10.24
N SER A 3 15.08 12.60 -9.60
CA SER A 3 15.11 11.63 -8.49
C SER A 3 14.29 12.09 -7.27
N LYS A 4 14.28 13.41 -6.98
CA LYS A 4 13.44 13.99 -5.92
C LYS A 4 11.95 13.92 -6.27
N ALA A 5 11.60 14.15 -7.54
CA ALA A 5 10.22 14.01 -8.01
C ALA A 5 9.73 12.55 -7.89
N ARG A 6 10.56 11.57 -8.29
CA ARG A 6 10.25 10.14 -8.13
C ARG A 6 10.00 9.75 -6.67
N TYR A 7 10.83 10.27 -5.75
CA TYR A 7 10.65 10.07 -4.32
C TYR A 7 9.29 10.60 -3.82
N GLY A 8 8.93 11.82 -4.22
CA GLY A 8 7.62 12.40 -3.88
C GLY A 8 6.44 11.60 -4.46
N ILE A 9 6.55 11.17 -5.73
CA ILE A 9 5.54 10.35 -6.39
C ILE A 9 5.37 9.00 -5.67
N ALA A 10 6.45 8.38 -5.19
CA ALA A 10 6.38 7.12 -4.45
C ALA A 10 5.51 7.26 -3.19
N TRP A 11 5.71 8.32 -2.39
CA TRP A 11 4.86 8.59 -1.23
C TRP A 11 3.41 8.88 -1.62
N GLY A 12 3.18 9.65 -2.70
CA GLY A 12 1.84 9.91 -3.21
C GLY A 12 1.10 8.63 -3.63
N ALA A 13 1.77 7.74 -4.35
CA ALA A 13 1.21 6.46 -4.78
C ALA A 13 0.91 5.54 -3.59
N ILE A 14 1.78 5.52 -2.57
CA ILE A 14 1.55 4.78 -1.32
C ILE A 14 0.29 5.29 -0.60
N GLY A 15 0.11 6.62 -0.53
CA GLY A 15 -1.09 7.22 0.06
C GLY A 15 -2.38 6.80 -0.65
N ALA A 16 -2.39 6.85 -1.98
CA ALA A 16 -3.52 6.36 -2.78
C ALA A 16 -3.76 4.85 -2.59
N ALA A 17 -2.70 4.05 -2.46
CA ALA A 17 -2.82 2.62 -2.22
C ALA A 17 -3.43 2.30 -0.85
N MET A 18 -3.09 3.07 0.20
CA MET A 18 -3.71 2.96 1.52
C MET A 18 -5.22 3.26 1.47
N ASP A 19 -5.63 4.34 0.80
CA ASP A 19 -7.05 4.69 0.63
C ASP A 19 -7.84 3.60 -0.11
N CYS A 20 -7.25 3.04 -1.16
CA CYS A 20 -7.81 1.87 -1.87
C CYS A 20 -7.95 0.65 -0.95
N TYR A 21 -6.95 0.36 -0.12
CA TYR A 21 -7.00 -0.75 0.84
C TYR A 21 -8.11 -0.56 1.86
N ASP A 22 -8.20 0.61 2.49
CA ASP A 22 -9.22 0.90 3.51
C ASP A 22 -10.63 0.82 2.93
N SER A 23 -10.82 1.37 1.73
CA SER A 23 -12.08 1.29 0.99
C SER A 23 -12.46 -0.16 0.67
N ALA A 24 -11.51 -0.96 0.19
CA ALA A 24 -11.73 -2.37 -0.12
C ALA A 24 -12.04 -3.21 1.13
N LEU A 25 -11.31 -2.97 2.23
CA LEU A 25 -11.51 -3.66 3.50
C LEU A 25 -12.90 -3.38 4.05
N ARG A 26 -13.29 -2.10 4.17
CA ARG A 26 -14.61 -1.70 4.65
C ARG A 26 -15.72 -2.35 3.82
N TYR A 27 -15.65 -2.25 2.50
CA TYR A 27 -16.66 -2.85 1.63
C TYR A 27 -16.70 -4.38 1.75
N SER A 28 -15.56 -5.04 1.98
CA SER A 28 -15.51 -6.49 2.16
C SER A 28 -16.27 -6.98 3.41
N LEU A 29 -16.35 -6.14 4.44
CA LEU A 29 -17.05 -6.43 5.69
C LEU A 29 -18.56 -6.15 5.58
N GLU A 30 -18.96 -5.18 4.75
CA GLU A 30 -20.36 -4.77 4.56
C GLU A 30 -21.08 -5.61 3.50
N ARG A 31 -20.41 -5.94 2.40
CA ARG A 31 -21.02 -6.64 1.26
C ARG A 31 -21.24 -8.11 1.58
N THR A 32 -22.49 -8.56 1.58
CA THR A 32 -22.87 -9.97 1.75
C THR A 32 -23.07 -10.67 0.41
N GLN A 33 -22.49 -11.87 0.25
CA GLN A 33 -22.76 -12.78 -0.86
C GLN A 33 -22.58 -14.23 -0.42
N PHE A 34 -23.38 -15.15 -0.98
CA PHE A 34 -23.40 -16.56 -0.56
C PHE A 34 -23.62 -16.72 0.97
N GLY A 35 -24.50 -15.89 1.53
CA GLY A 35 -24.93 -15.99 2.93
C GLY A 35 -24.01 -15.38 3.99
N LYS A 36 -22.89 -14.73 3.61
CA LYS A 36 -21.99 -14.05 4.56
C LYS A 36 -21.23 -12.88 3.93
N PRO A 37 -20.64 -11.97 4.74
CA PRO A 37 -19.73 -10.93 4.25
C PRO A 37 -18.61 -11.50 3.37
N ILE A 38 -18.30 -10.82 2.27
CA ILE A 38 -17.31 -11.30 1.30
C ILE A 38 -15.88 -11.36 1.86
N GLY A 39 -15.60 -10.61 2.93
CA GLY A 39 -14.36 -10.68 3.71
C GLY A 39 -14.14 -12.01 4.45
N GLN A 40 -15.16 -12.89 4.52
CA GLN A 40 -15.03 -14.22 5.11
C GLN A 40 -14.61 -15.32 4.10
N PHE A 41 -14.39 -14.97 2.83
CA PHE A 41 -13.88 -15.92 1.83
C PHE A 41 -12.35 -15.82 1.73
N GLN A 42 -11.67 -16.97 1.71
CA GLN A 42 -10.21 -17.07 1.71
C GLN A 42 -9.55 -16.26 0.58
N LEU A 43 -10.15 -16.24 -0.61
CA LEU A 43 -9.59 -15.50 -1.74
C LEU A 43 -9.67 -13.97 -1.54
N THR A 44 -10.73 -13.46 -0.92
CA THR A 44 -10.84 -12.03 -0.55
C THR A 44 -9.80 -11.69 0.51
N GLN A 45 -9.66 -12.53 1.54
CA GLN A 45 -8.67 -12.35 2.60
C GLN A 45 -7.25 -12.35 2.05
N LYS A 46 -6.93 -13.28 1.13
CA LYS A 46 -5.64 -13.34 0.46
C LYS A 46 -5.32 -12.05 -0.30
N LYS A 47 -6.27 -11.53 -1.10
CA LYS A 47 -6.11 -10.27 -1.82
C LYS A 47 -5.81 -9.10 -0.87
N LEU A 48 -6.58 -8.96 0.21
CA LEU A 48 -6.38 -7.90 1.20
C LEU A 48 -5.03 -8.03 1.93
N ALA A 49 -4.63 -9.26 2.29
CA ALA A 49 -3.35 -9.54 2.92
C ALA A 49 -2.17 -9.21 1.97
N GLU A 50 -2.27 -9.56 0.69
CA GLU A 50 -1.28 -9.21 -0.33
C GLU A 50 -1.20 -7.70 -0.53
N MET A 51 -2.34 -7.00 -0.64
CA MET A 51 -2.38 -5.54 -0.76
C MET A 51 -1.63 -4.85 0.38
N ILE A 52 -1.97 -5.16 1.64
CA ILE A 52 -1.33 -4.48 2.79
C ILE A 52 0.15 -4.86 2.93
N THR A 53 0.53 -6.08 2.54
CA THR A 53 1.93 -6.52 2.50
C THR A 53 2.73 -5.67 1.50
N GLU A 54 2.22 -5.49 0.28
CA GLU A 54 2.88 -4.71 -0.76
C GLU A 54 2.95 -3.22 -0.40
N ILE A 55 1.89 -2.67 0.20
CA ILE A 55 1.88 -1.28 0.68
C ILE A 55 2.94 -1.08 1.77
N THR A 56 2.98 -1.97 2.77
CA THR A 56 3.97 -1.90 3.86
C THR A 56 5.39 -2.02 3.33
N LYS A 57 5.62 -2.92 2.37
CA LYS A 57 6.91 -3.04 1.68
C LYS A 57 7.29 -1.75 0.98
N ALA A 58 6.37 -1.12 0.24
CA ALA A 58 6.61 0.15 -0.44
C ALA A 58 6.92 1.29 0.54
N GLN A 59 6.21 1.35 1.68
CA GLN A 59 6.49 2.29 2.77
C GLN A 59 7.90 2.14 3.31
N LEU A 60 8.32 0.91 3.64
CA LEU A 60 9.65 0.64 4.18
C LEU A 60 10.76 0.97 3.17
N LEU A 61 10.57 0.63 1.89
CA LEU A 61 11.53 0.95 0.83
C LEU A 61 11.65 2.47 0.63
N THR A 62 10.53 3.17 0.60
CA THR A 62 10.49 4.63 0.40
C THR A 62 11.05 5.35 1.62
N TRP A 63 10.73 4.89 2.83
CA TRP A 63 11.35 5.39 4.06
C TRP A 63 12.86 5.20 4.03
N ARG A 64 13.35 3.99 3.68
CA ARG A 64 14.80 3.72 3.58
C ARG A 64 15.48 4.62 2.56
N LEU A 65 14.87 4.84 1.40
CA LEU A 65 15.37 5.77 0.40
C LEU A 65 15.47 7.20 0.95
N GLY A 66 14.49 7.66 1.72
CA GLY A 66 14.53 8.95 2.40
C GLY A 66 15.70 9.07 3.38
N THR A 67 15.90 8.04 4.20
CA THR A 67 17.03 7.97 5.15
C THR A 67 18.37 8.04 4.41
N LEU A 68 18.54 7.24 3.34
CA LEU A 68 19.75 7.28 2.52
C LEU A 68 19.96 8.62 1.82
N ALA A 69 18.88 9.30 1.40
CA ALA A 69 18.97 10.62 0.80
C ALA A 69 19.44 11.67 1.81
N ASN A 70 18.97 11.60 3.06
CA ASN A 70 19.43 12.47 4.15
C ASN A 70 20.91 12.23 4.49
N GLU A 71 21.37 10.98 4.40
CA GLU A 71 22.78 10.61 4.60
C GLU A 71 23.68 10.96 3.39
N GLY A 72 23.13 11.47 2.29
CA GLY A 72 23.89 11.72 1.06
C GLY A 72 24.31 10.46 0.30
N LYS A 73 23.72 9.30 0.61
CA LYS A 73 24.04 7.98 0.04
C LYS A 73 23.04 7.47 -1.00
N ALA A 74 21.93 8.19 -1.24
CA ALA A 74 20.96 7.81 -2.25
C ALA A 74 21.52 8.02 -3.67
N THR A 75 21.39 6.99 -4.52
CA THR A 75 21.78 7.04 -5.93
C THR A 75 20.54 7.28 -6.83
N PRO A 76 20.71 7.94 -7.99
CA PRO A 76 19.62 8.22 -8.95
C PRO A 76 18.96 6.99 -9.58
#